data_AF-A0A349SED6-F1
#
_entry.id   AF-A0A349SED6-F1
#
_cell.length_a   1.000
_cell.length_b   1.000
_cell.length_c   1.000
_cell.angle_alpha   90.00
_cell.angle_beta   90.00
_cell.angle_gamma   90.00
#
_symmetry.space_group_name_H-M   'P 1'
#
loop_
_entity.id
_entity.type
_entity.pdbx_description
1 polymer ?
#
loop_
_entity_poly.entity_id
_entity_poly.type
_entity_poly.pdbx_seq_one_letter_code
_entity_poly.pdbx_strand_id
1 'polypeptide(L)' 'ESNSRPGQGIVTAKTIGKKADGTVVMTCERSFLVPKMGQEKDA' A
#
# COMPACT_ATOMS: atom_id res chain seq x y z
N GLU A 1 -5.75 1.01 12.07
CA GLU A 1 -5.41 -0.34 12.57
C GLU A 1 -6.36 -1.35 11.93
N SER A 2 -5.91 -2.53 11.53
CA SER A 2 -6.80 -3.57 10.98
C SER A 2 -7.50 -4.32 12.13
N ASN A 3 -8.82 -4.23 12.22
CA ASN A 3 -9.59 -4.92 13.25
C ASN A 3 -9.49 -6.45 13.15
N SER A 4 -9.38 -6.99 11.94
CA SER A 4 -9.35 -8.43 11.69
C SER A 4 -7.95 -9.03 11.68
N ARG A 5 -6.90 -8.19 11.54
CA ARG A 5 -5.51 -8.62 11.57
C ARG A 5 -4.73 -7.74 12.57
N PRO A 6 -4.86 -8.05 13.88
CA PRO A 6 -4.14 -7.34 14.93
C PRO A 6 -2.64 -7.29 14.65
N GLY A 7 -2.06 -6.11 14.86
CA GLY A 7 -0.65 -5.81 14.59
C GLY A 7 -0.30 -5.43 13.14
N GLN A 8 -1.30 -5.38 12.25
CA GLN A 8 -1.15 -4.81 10.91
C GLN A 8 -1.91 -3.47 10.77
N GLY A 9 -1.30 -2.54 10.05
CA GLY A 9 -1.95 -1.35 9.51
C GLY A 9 -2.47 -1.59 8.10
N ILE A 10 -3.47 -0.82 7.68
CA ILE A 10 -3.90 -0.77 6.28
C ILE A 10 -3.30 0.50 5.67
N VAL A 11 -2.56 0.34 4.57
CA VAL A 11 -1.98 1.43 3.79
C VAL A 11 -2.64 1.46 2.43
N THR A 12 -3.22 2.60 2.04
CA THR A 12 -3.75 2.81 0.70
C THR A 12 -2.75 3.63 -0.10
N ALA A 13 -2.37 3.13 -1.28
CA ALA A 13 -1.44 3.80 -2.18
C ALA A 13 -2.10 4.04 -3.54
N LYS A 14 -1.82 5.22 -4.11
CA LYS A 14 -2.19 5.58 -5.47
C LYS A 14 -0.96 5.56 -6.36
N THR A 15 -0.93 4.62 -7.31
CA THR A 15 0.11 4.53 -8.34
C THR A 15 -0.35 5.29 -9.58
N ILE A 16 0.53 6.16 -10.11
CA ILE A 16 0.27 6.94 -11.33
C ILE A 16 1.32 6.55 -12.37
N GLY A 17 0.89 5.88 -13.44
CA GLY A 17 1.72 5.58 -14.60
C GLY A 17 1.79 6.80 -15.51
N LYS A 18 3.02 7.24 -15.84
CA LYS A 18 3.28 8.38 -16.72
C LYS A 18 4.15 7.96 -17.91
N LYS A 19 3.90 8.55 -19.07
CA LYS A 19 4.83 8.53 -20.21
C LYS A 19 6.04 9.44 -19.94
N ALA A 20 7.06 9.35 -20.79
CA ALA A 20 8.25 10.20 -20.70
C ALA A 20 7.94 11.71 -20.77
N ASP A 21 6.87 12.08 -21.48
CA ASP A 21 6.39 13.47 -21.57
C ASP A 21 5.55 13.92 -20.36
N GLY A 22 5.39 13.06 -19.35
CA GLY A 22 4.60 13.34 -18.14
C GLY A 22 3.11 13.03 -18.25
N THR A 23 2.61 12.65 -19.43
CA THR A 23 1.20 12.30 -19.63
C THR A 23 0.83 11.09 -18.78
N VAL A 24 -0.21 11.23 -17.96
CA VAL A 24 -0.75 10.13 -17.16
C VAL A 24 -1.51 9.16 -18.06
N VAL A 25 -1.13 7.89 -18.01
CA VAL A 25 -1.78 6.81 -18.79
C VAL A 25 -2.59 5.87 -17.93
N MET A 26 -2.32 5.84 -16.62
CA MET A 26 -2.99 4.94 -15.70
C MET A 26 -2.94 5.50 -14.29
N THR A 27 -4.03 5.30 -13.55
CA THR A 27 -4.06 5.46 -12.09
C THR A 27 -4.61 4.19 -11.47
N CYS A 28 -3.90 3.64 -10.49
CA CYS A 28 -4.33 2.45 -9.76
C CYS A 28 -4.30 2.76 -8.26
N GLU A 29 -5.41 2.52 -7.57
CA GLU A 29 -5.49 2.60 -6.13
C GLU A 29 -5.49 1.19 -5.54
N ARG A 30 -4.59 0.93 -4.60
CA ARG A 30 -4.48 -0.38 -3.95
C ARG A 30 -4.25 -0.24 -2.46
N SER A 31 -4.93 -1.09 -1.71
CA SER A 31 -4.77 -1.20 -0.27
C SER A 31 -3.90 -2.41 0.10
N PHE A 32 -3.03 -2.22 1.08
CA PHE A 32 -2.05 -3.21 1.54
C PHE A 32 -2.16 -3.36 3.05
N LEU A 33 -1.98 -4.59 3.53
CA LEU A 33 -1.78 -4.84 4.94
C LEU A 33 -0.29 -4.85 5.23
N VAL A 34 0.14 -3.95 6.10
CA VAL A 34 1.55 -3.74 6.45
C VAL A 34 1.73 -4.00 7.94
N PRO A 35 2.70 -4.85 8.35
CA PRO A 35 3.03 -5.02 9.76
C PRO A 35 3.40 -3.68 10.41
N LYS A 36 2.92 -3.43 11.63
CA LYS A 36 3.39 -2.28 12.41
C LYS A 36 4.83 -2.56 12.87
N MET A 37 5.62 -1.49 13.03
CA MET A 37 7.02 -1.60 13.47
C MET A 37 7.14 -2.37 14.78
N GLY A 38 8.06 -3.33 14.85
CA GLY A 38 8.23 -4.22 16.00
C GLY A 38 7.23 -5.38 16.11
N GLN A 39 6.34 -5.53 15.12
CA GLN A 39 5.39 -6.66 15.01
C GLN A 39 5.63 -7.50 13.76
N GLU A 40 6.89 -7.51 13.28
CA GLU A 40 7.33 -8.45 12.26
C GLU A 40 7.09 -9.87 12.77
N LYS A 41 6.35 -10.65 11.98
CA LYS A 41 6.32 -12.10 12.15
C LYS A 41 7.29 -12.64 11.10
N ASP A 42 8.29 -13.38 11.55
CA ASP A 42 9.20 -14.12 10.68
C ASP A 42 8.38 -14.92 9.64
N ALA A 43 8.82 -14.85 8.39
CA ALA A 43 8.19 -15.52 7.25
C ALA A 43 8.58 -16.99 7.18
#